data_AF-A0AAT9LSW0-F1
#
_entry.id   AF-A0AAT9LSW0-F1
#
_cell.length_a   1.000
_cell.length_b   1.000
_cell.length_c   1.000
_cell.angle_alpha   90.00
_cell.angle_beta   90.00
_cell.angle_gamma   90.00
#
_symmetry.space_group_name_H-M   'P 1'
#
loop_
_entity.id
_entity.type
_entity.pdbx_description
1 polymer ?
#
loop_
_entity_poly.entity_id
_entity_poly.type
_entity_poly.pdbx_seq_one_letter_code
_entity_poly.pdbx_strand_id
1 'polypeptide(L)'
;MVYQLPLPVPPPTKKHTAVKVVGGIVAGVVVFGVGVAAGSGGSNSVTPAAATVKTVTVTVPGPTRTVIETLTVQPTTTQPPGPKTQVVNGTFHVGEDIVADRWKTDGPSGASALGMCYWEREKNDSGDFSAIIANDNIKGPASITVNAGEFVKFDGDCSWSHS
;
A
#
# COMPACT_ATOMS: atom_id res chain seq x y z
N MET A 1 -47.89 -14.00 -41.43
CA MET A 1 -47.63 -14.80 -40.22
C MET A 1 -46.87 -13.89 -39.26
N VAL A 2 -47.52 -13.44 -38.19
CA VAL A 2 -46.93 -12.51 -37.22
C VAL A 2 -46.11 -13.33 -36.24
N TYR A 3 -44.79 -13.18 -36.26
CA TYR A 3 -43.91 -13.82 -35.27
C TYR A 3 -44.02 -13.04 -33.97
N GLN A 4 -44.80 -13.58 -33.02
CA GLN A 4 -44.82 -13.07 -31.65
C GLN A 4 -43.59 -13.62 -30.92
N LEU A 5 -42.66 -12.73 -30.54
CA LEU A 5 -41.50 -13.12 -29.73
C LEU A 5 -41.97 -13.55 -28.33
N PRO A 6 -41.40 -14.63 -27.76
CA PRO A 6 -41.71 -15.03 -26.39
C PRO A 6 -41.29 -13.92 -25.41
N LEU A 7 -42.13 -13.67 -24.40
CA LEU A 7 -41.84 -12.70 -23.36
C LEU A 7 -40.56 -13.09 -22.58
N PRO A 8 -39.75 -12.12 -22.13
CA PRO A 8 -38.59 -12.39 -21.30
C PRO A 8 -38.98 -13.16 -20.03
N VAL A 9 -38.32 -14.28 -19.75
CA VAL A 9 -38.49 -15.00 -18.49
C VAL A 9 -37.82 -14.19 -17.37
N PRO A 10 -38.50 -13.90 -16.26
CA PRO A 10 -37.87 -13.18 -15.15
C PRO A 10 -36.71 -14.00 -14.56
N PRO A 11 -35.63 -13.35 -14.08
CA PRO A 11 -34.49 -14.05 -13.50
C PRO A 11 -34.90 -14.83 -12.24
N PRO A 12 -34.28 -16.00 -11.98
CA PRO A 12 -34.58 -16.79 -10.79
C PRO A 12 -34.19 -16.02 -9.52
N THR A 13 -35.13 -15.82 -8.60
CA THR A 13 -34.88 -15.19 -7.31
C THR A 13 -34.21 -16.18 -6.36
N LYS A 14 -32.92 -15.98 -6.06
CA LYS A 14 -32.23 -16.76 -5.02
C LYS A 14 -32.71 -16.28 -3.64
N LYS A 15 -33.39 -17.16 -2.90
CA LYS A 15 -33.69 -16.92 -1.47
C LYS A 15 -32.43 -17.23 -0.67
N HIS A 16 -31.84 -16.21 -0.04
CA HIS A 16 -30.73 -16.40 0.89
C HIS A 16 -31.29 -16.86 2.25
N THR A 17 -31.07 -18.13 2.59
CA THR A 17 -31.32 -18.64 3.94
C THR A 17 -30.25 -18.09 4.87
N ALA A 18 -30.63 -17.18 5.78
CA ALA A 18 -29.74 -16.65 6.80
C ALA A 18 -29.41 -17.74 7.82
N VAL A 19 -28.17 -18.23 7.81
CA VAL A 19 -27.64 -19.10 8.87
C VAL A 19 -27.10 -18.19 9.98
N LYS A 20 -27.81 -18.12 11.11
CA LYS A 20 -27.37 -17.43 12.32
C LYS A 20 -26.36 -18.31 13.05
N VAL A 21 -25.07 -18.00 12.96
CA VAL A 21 -24.05 -18.61 13.82
C VAL A 21 -23.94 -17.79 15.11
N VAL A 22 -24.42 -18.39 16.20
CA VAL A 22 -24.37 -17.84 17.56
C VAL A 22 -23.15 -18.43 18.28
N GLY A 23 -22.33 -17.55 18.86
CA GLY A 23 -21.73 -17.72 20.19
C GLY A 23 -20.46 -18.58 20.33
N GLY A 24 -19.39 -17.95 20.83
CA GLY A 24 -18.22 -18.65 21.35
C GLY A 24 -17.08 -17.74 21.80
N ILE A 25 -17.32 -16.88 22.80
CA ILE A 25 -16.23 -16.19 23.53
C ILE A 25 -15.57 -17.24 24.44
N VAL A 26 -14.31 -17.60 24.17
CA VAL A 26 -13.47 -18.27 25.15
C VAL A 26 -12.46 -17.26 25.67
N ALA A 27 -12.79 -16.70 26.84
CA ALA A 27 -11.87 -15.92 27.65
C ALA A 27 -10.84 -16.85 28.29
N GLY A 28 -9.62 -16.84 27.77
CA GLY A 28 -8.46 -17.47 28.40
C GLY A 28 -7.69 -16.46 29.24
N VAL A 29 -8.13 -16.23 30.48
CA VAL A 29 -7.36 -15.49 31.48
C VAL A 29 -6.34 -16.45 32.09
N VAL A 30 -5.05 -16.19 31.89
CA VAL A 30 -3.97 -16.77 32.70
C VAL A 30 -3.12 -15.62 33.22
N VAL A 31 -3.29 -15.31 34.51
CA VAL A 31 -2.43 -14.40 35.27
C VAL A 31 -1.70 -15.25 36.30
N PHE A 32 -0.37 -15.26 36.26
CA PHE A 32 0.54 -14.87 37.36
C PHE A 32 1.96 -15.38 37.07
N GLY A 33 2.89 -14.43 37.03
CA GLY A 33 4.33 -14.68 36.96
C GLY A 33 5.07 -13.38 37.23
N VAL A 34 5.09 -12.97 38.50
CA VAL A 34 5.84 -11.81 39.01
C VAL A 34 7.33 -12.04 38.77
N GLY A 35 7.92 -11.21 37.91
CA GLY A 35 9.37 -11.08 37.75
C GLY A 35 9.75 -9.61 37.89
N VAL A 36 10.13 -9.21 39.11
CA VAL A 36 10.76 -7.91 39.37
C VAL A 36 12.22 -7.99 38.93
N ALA A 37 12.59 -7.23 37.90
CA ALA A 37 13.98 -6.89 37.61
C ALA A 37 14.06 -5.39 37.35
N ALA A 38 14.69 -4.69 38.29
CA ALA A 38 15.07 -3.29 38.15
C ALA A 38 16.11 -3.15 37.02
N GLY A 39 15.92 -2.18 36.12
CA GLY A 39 16.83 -1.94 35.01
C GLY A 39 16.58 -0.58 34.37
N SER A 40 17.49 0.35 34.67
CA SER A 40 17.62 1.75 34.29
C SER A 40 17.25 2.12 32.84
N GLY A 41 16.65 3.31 32.69
CA GLY A 41 16.32 3.93 31.42
C GLY A 41 17.53 4.11 30.50
N GLY A 42 17.40 3.62 29.27
CA GLY A 42 18.33 3.84 28.18
C GLY A 42 17.67 4.73 27.13
N SER A 43 18.11 5.99 27.06
CA SER A 43 17.81 6.90 25.96
C SER A 43 18.47 6.37 24.69
N ASN A 44 17.69 6.11 23.64
CA ASN A 44 18.20 5.80 22.31
C ASN A 44 18.79 7.05 21.66
N SER A 45 20.03 7.39 22.03
CA SER A 45 20.85 8.34 21.29
C SER A 45 21.39 7.64 20.05
N VAL A 46 20.81 7.93 18.89
CA VAL A 46 21.31 7.45 17.59
C VAL A 46 22.68 8.07 17.35
N THR A 47 23.73 7.26 17.46
CA THR A 47 25.10 7.60 17.08
C THR A 47 25.16 7.83 15.56
N PRO A 48 25.63 8.99 15.06
CA PRO A 48 25.92 9.15 13.64
C PRO A 48 27.07 8.22 13.24
N ALA A 49 26.88 7.52 12.12
CA ALA A 49 27.85 6.61 11.54
C ALA A 49 29.21 7.28 11.36
N ALA A 50 30.26 6.65 11.90
CA ALA A 50 31.64 7.04 11.65
C ALA A 50 31.95 6.96 10.15
N ALA A 51 32.19 8.12 9.52
CA ALA A 51 32.63 8.20 8.14
C ALA A 51 34.01 7.52 8.00
N THR A 52 34.08 6.46 7.19
CA THR A 52 35.37 5.84 6.84
C THR A 52 36.08 6.74 5.83
N VAL A 53 37.09 7.49 6.28
CA VAL A 53 37.96 8.30 5.43
C VAL A 53 39.07 7.39 4.87
N LYS A 54 39.07 7.12 3.56
CA LYS A 54 40.20 6.48 2.88
C LYS A 54 41.19 7.57 2.44
N THR A 55 42.32 7.65 3.11
CA THR A 55 43.44 8.54 2.74
C THR A 55 44.36 7.82 1.77
N VAL A 56 44.54 8.36 0.57
CA VAL A 56 45.60 7.94 -0.38
C VAL A 56 46.69 9.00 -0.36
N THR A 57 47.91 8.62 0.02
CA THR A 57 49.07 9.51 0.03
C THR A 57 49.84 9.32 -1.28
N VAL A 58 49.93 10.38 -2.09
CA VAL A 58 50.86 10.45 -3.22
C VAL A 58 51.90 11.52 -2.93
N THR A 59 53.17 11.12 -2.91
CA THR A 59 54.31 12.02 -2.70
C THR A 59 54.78 12.55 -4.05
N VAL A 60 54.69 13.86 -4.27
CA VAL A 60 55.32 14.57 -5.40
C VAL A 60 56.18 15.71 -4.84
N PRO A 61 57.47 15.83 -5.22
CA PRO A 61 58.31 16.95 -4.80
C PRO A 61 58.04 18.20 -5.64
N GLY A 62 57.56 19.28 -5.01
CA GLY A 62 57.40 20.61 -5.62
C GLY A 62 56.70 21.60 -4.66
N PRO A 63 56.81 22.92 -4.87
CA PRO A 63 56.13 23.91 -4.03
C PRO A 63 54.62 23.91 -4.31
N THR A 64 53.88 23.15 -3.51
CA THR A 64 52.41 23.06 -3.59
C THR A 64 51.76 24.32 -3.05
N ARG A 65 50.98 25.03 -3.88
CA ARG A 65 49.99 26.00 -3.41
C ARG A 65 48.75 25.25 -2.94
N THR A 66 48.45 25.34 -1.65
CA THR A 66 47.24 24.77 -1.06
C THR A 66 46.05 25.68 -1.34
N VAL A 67 45.23 25.33 -2.33
CA VAL A 67 43.87 25.89 -2.49
C VAL A 67 42.94 25.01 -1.67
N ILE A 68 42.41 25.55 -0.57
CA ILE A 68 41.42 24.86 0.26
C ILE A 68 40.05 25.16 -0.34
N GLU A 69 39.59 24.34 -1.29
CA GLU A 69 38.18 24.31 -1.67
C GLU A 69 37.39 23.69 -0.52
N THR A 70 36.66 24.52 0.20
CA THR A 70 35.72 24.06 1.21
C THR A 70 34.45 23.63 0.48
N LEU A 71 34.34 22.32 0.17
CA LEU A 71 33.09 21.74 -0.31
C LEU A 71 32.12 21.66 0.87
N THR A 72 31.21 22.63 0.95
CA THR A 72 30.10 22.61 1.89
C THR A 72 29.14 21.50 1.47
N VAL A 73 29.27 20.31 2.06
CA VAL A 73 28.30 19.22 1.86
C VAL A 73 27.04 19.58 2.64
N GLN A 74 26.06 20.18 1.97
CA GLN A 74 24.76 20.44 2.57
C GLN A 74 24.09 19.08 2.84
N PRO A 75 23.67 18.77 4.07
CA PRO A 75 22.92 17.55 4.33
C PRO A 75 21.61 17.63 3.54
N THR A 76 21.47 16.80 2.52
CA THR A 76 20.18 16.56 1.86
C THR A 76 19.27 15.94 2.91
N THR A 77 18.35 16.73 3.47
CA THR A 77 17.19 16.20 4.16
C THR A 77 16.44 15.32 3.16
N THR A 78 16.46 14.01 3.36
CA THR A 78 15.69 13.06 2.55
C THR A 78 14.20 13.40 2.71
N GLN A 79 13.64 14.17 1.78
CA GLN A 79 12.20 14.35 1.67
C GLN A 79 11.57 12.96 1.52
N PRO A 80 10.48 12.65 2.25
CA PRO A 80 9.78 11.39 2.06
C PRO A 80 9.44 11.19 0.57
N PRO A 81 9.54 9.96 0.04
CA PRO A 81 9.12 9.69 -1.33
C PRO A 81 7.71 10.22 -1.56
N GLY A 82 7.50 10.89 -2.70
CA GLY A 82 6.16 11.37 -3.07
C GLY A 82 5.16 10.21 -3.30
N PRO A 83 3.87 10.53 -3.50
CA PRO A 83 2.85 9.52 -3.75
C PRO A 83 3.19 8.64 -4.95
N LYS A 84 2.91 7.34 -4.84
CA LYS A 84 3.23 6.36 -5.87
C LYS A 84 2.32 6.53 -7.09
N THR A 85 2.86 6.21 -8.26
CA THR A 85 2.14 6.16 -9.55
C THR A 85 2.04 4.74 -10.11
N GLN A 86 2.57 3.74 -9.40
CA GLN A 86 2.49 2.33 -9.73
C GLN A 86 2.36 1.50 -8.46
N VAL A 87 1.41 0.57 -8.45
CA VAL A 87 1.14 -0.34 -7.33
C VAL A 87 0.68 -1.71 -7.85
N VAL A 88 0.72 -2.72 -6.98
CA VAL A 88 0.18 -4.06 -7.28
C VAL A 88 -0.98 -4.35 -6.33
N ASN A 89 -0.66 -4.80 -5.11
CA ASN A 89 -1.64 -5.01 -4.06
C ASN A 89 -1.44 -4.02 -2.92
N GLY A 90 -2.52 -3.79 -2.17
CA GLY A 90 -2.52 -3.01 -0.95
C GLY A 90 -3.72 -2.09 -0.86
N THR A 91 -3.89 -1.48 0.31
CA THR A 91 -4.83 -0.38 0.54
C THR A 91 -4.02 0.91 0.67
N PHE A 92 -4.45 1.97 -0.02
CA PHE A 92 -3.70 3.21 -0.15
C PHE A 92 -4.58 4.41 0.13
N HIS A 93 -4.07 5.37 0.92
CA HIS A 93 -4.70 6.67 1.10
C HIS A 93 -4.41 7.56 -0.11
N VAL A 94 -5.45 7.93 -0.84
CA VAL A 94 -5.35 8.64 -2.12
C VAL A 94 -5.01 10.11 -1.87
N GLY A 95 -3.96 10.59 -2.52
CA GLY A 95 -3.37 11.92 -2.29
C GLY A 95 -2.18 11.92 -1.31
N GLU A 96 -1.99 10.85 -0.54
CA GLU A 96 -0.85 10.67 0.37
C GLU A 96 0.06 9.52 -0.10
N ASP A 97 -0.49 8.30 -0.18
CA ASP A 97 0.25 7.10 -0.58
C ASP A 97 0.36 6.96 -2.09
N ILE A 98 -0.69 7.34 -2.81
CA ILE A 98 -0.79 7.26 -4.27
C ILE A 98 -1.42 8.53 -4.85
N VAL A 99 -1.12 8.84 -6.11
CA VAL A 99 -1.69 10.01 -6.79
C VAL A 99 -3.21 9.82 -7.00
N ALA A 100 -4.00 10.87 -6.75
CA ALA A 100 -5.42 10.92 -7.11
C ALA A 100 -5.60 10.92 -8.64
N ASP A 101 -6.84 10.79 -9.12
CA ASP A 101 -7.21 10.73 -10.55
C ASP A 101 -7.21 9.29 -11.11
N ARG A 102 -6.89 9.13 -12.41
CA ARG A 102 -7.21 7.94 -13.18
C ARG A 102 -6.10 6.89 -13.11
N TRP A 103 -6.49 5.67 -12.77
CA TRP A 103 -5.63 4.49 -12.70
C TRP A 103 -6.09 3.44 -13.71
N LYS A 104 -5.14 2.68 -14.24
CA LYS A 104 -5.39 1.61 -15.21
C LYS A 104 -4.63 0.34 -14.87
N THR A 105 -5.18 -0.78 -15.31
CA THR A 105 -4.51 -2.08 -15.35
C THR A 105 -4.79 -2.75 -16.69
N ASP A 106 -3.85 -3.57 -17.17
CA ASP A 106 -4.08 -4.45 -18.31
C ASP A 106 -4.86 -5.72 -17.90
N GLY A 107 -5.13 -5.89 -16.61
CA GLY A 107 -5.83 -7.04 -16.04
C GLY A 107 -4.90 -8.03 -15.33
N PRO A 108 -5.40 -9.22 -14.99
CA PRO A 108 -4.63 -10.24 -14.28
C PRO A 108 -3.44 -10.72 -15.12
N SER A 109 -2.27 -10.73 -14.50
CA SER A 109 -1.08 -11.39 -15.05
C SER A 109 -1.07 -12.88 -14.66
N GLY A 110 -0.09 -13.65 -15.15
CA GLY A 110 0.11 -15.03 -14.72
C GLY A 110 0.40 -15.21 -13.22
N ALA A 111 0.66 -14.12 -12.47
CA ALA A 111 0.79 -14.14 -11.03
C ALA A 111 -0.56 -14.16 -10.28
N SER A 112 -1.66 -13.76 -10.92
CA SER A 112 -2.98 -13.74 -10.30
C SER A 112 -3.49 -15.15 -10.06
N ALA A 113 -3.62 -15.57 -8.80
CA ALA A 113 -4.08 -16.91 -8.44
C ALA A 113 -5.51 -17.21 -8.92
N LEU A 114 -6.38 -16.19 -8.99
CA LEU A 114 -7.79 -16.33 -9.36
C LEU A 114 -8.07 -15.89 -10.80
N GLY A 115 -7.06 -15.44 -11.54
CA GLY A 115 -7.23 -14.91 -12.90
C GLY A 115 -8.17 -13.70 -12.94
N MET A 116 -8.16 -12.87 -11.90
CA MET A 116 -8.96 -11.66 -11.79
C MET A 116 -8.29 -10.64 -10.87
N CYS A 117 -8.50 -9.36 -11.13
CA CYS A 117 -8.16 -8.28 -10.21
C CYS A 117 -9.38 -7.90 -9.39
N TYR A 118 -9.13 -7.39 -8.20
CA TYR A 118 -10.13 -6.71 -7.40
C TYR A 118 -9.67 -5.29 -7.12
N TRP A 119 -10.62 -4.35 -7.16
CA TRP A 119 -10.41 -3.00 -6.65
C TRP A 119 -11.61 -2.57 -5.81
N GLU A 120 -11.35 -1.73 -4.81
CA GLU A 120 -12.37 -1.18 -3.94
C GLU A 120 -12.00 0.24 -3.55
N ARG A 121 -12.92 1.18 -3.72
CA ARG A 121 -12.80 2.55 -3.21
C ARG A 121 -13.61 2.65 -1.93
N GLU A 122 -13.04 3.27 -0.91
CA GLU A 122 -13.58 3.32 0.45
C GLU A 122 -13.54 4.75 1.00
N LYS A 123 -14.50 5.07 1.87
CA LYS A 123 -14.58 6.36 2.58
C LYS A 123 -13.58 6.47 3.73
N ASN A 124 -13.10 5.34 4.24
CA ASN A 124 -12.12 5.21 5.31
C ASN A 124 -11.51 3.79 5.23
N ASP A 125 -10.50 3.51 6.05
CA ASP A 125 -9.75 2.25 6.07
C ASP A 125 -10.28 1.21 7.07
N SER A 126 -11.56 1.31 7.47
CA SER A 126 -12.09 0.42 8.52
C SER A 126 -12.24 -1.04 8.07
N GLY A 127 -12.30 -1.28 6.75
CA GLY A 127 -12.60 -2.59 6.17
C GLY A 127 -14.07 -3.00 6.30
N ASP A 128 -14.95 -2.08 6.70
CA ASP A 128 -16.38 -2.33 6.79
C ASP A 128 -17.06 -2.21 5.43
N PHE A 129 -18.04 -3.08 5.17
CA PHE A 129 -18.88 -2.98 3.96
C PHE A 129 -19.59 -1.63 3.80
N SER A 130 -19.83 -0.91 4.89
CA SER A 130 -20.44 0.42 4.86
C SER A 130 -19.46 1.52 4.41
N ALA A 131 -18.15 1.27 4.46
CA ALA A 131 -17.11 2.18 3.99
C ALA A 131 -17.00 2.18 2.46
N ILE A 132 -17.39 1.08 1.81
CA ILE A 132 -17.29 0.90 0.35
C ILE A 132 -18.11 1.96 -0.40
N ILE A 133 -17.43 2.69 -1.29
CA ILE A 133 -18.01 3.61 -2.27
C ILE A 133 -18.37 2.84 -3.54
N ALA A 134 -17.42 2.06 -4.04
CA ALA A 134 -17.58 1.20 -5.22
C ALA A 134 -16.49 0.12 -5.23
N ASN A 135 -16.79 -1.04 -5.80
CA ASN A 135 -15.83 -2.11 -6.03
C ASN A 135 -16.18 -2.90 -7.29
N ASP A 136 -15.21 -3.66 -7.79
CA ASP A 136 -15.46 -4.61 -8.89
C ASP A 136 -14.43 -5.75 -8.94
N ASN A 137 -14.80 -6.86 -9.56
CA ASN A 137 -13.91 -7.96 -9.93
C ASN A 137 -13.75 -8.01 -11.44
N ILE A 138 -12.54 -7.75 -11.93
CA ILE A 138 -12.26 -7.60 -13.37
C ILE A 138 -11.35 -8.72 -13.88
N LYS A 139 -11.57 -9.16 -15.13
CA LYS A 139 -10.78 -10.23 -15.79
C LYS A 139 -9.95 -9.75 -16.97
N GLY A 140 -9.94 -8.45 -17.24
CA GLY A 140 -9.23 -7.85 -18.36
C GLY A 140 -8.89 -6.38 -18.06
N PRO A 141 -8.50 -5.60 -19.08
CA PRO A 141 -8.13 -4.22 -18.89
C PRO A 141 -9.24 -3.41 -18.25
N ALA A 142 -8.88 -2.54 -17.32
CA ALA A 142 -9.82 -1.65 -16.66
C ALA A 142 -9.18 -0.32 -16.31
N SER A 143 -10.03 0.65 -15.99
CA SER A 143 -9.60 1.91 -15.41
C SER A 143 -10.60 2.40 -14.39
N ILE A 144 -10.09 3.03 -13.34
CA ILE A 144 -10.88 3.63 -12.26
C ILE A 144 -10.40 5.05 -12.02
N THR A 145 -11.24 5.87 -11.42
CA THR A 145 -10.86 7.18 -10.89
C THR A 145 -10.97 7.12 -9.37
N VAL A 146 -9.89 7.51 -8.69
CA VAL A 146 -9.82 7.61 -7.23
C VAL A 146 -9.66 9.08 -6.84
N ASN A 147 -10.40 9.53 -5.82
CA ASN A 147 -10.35 10.93 -5.40
C ASN A 147 -9.47 11.09 -4.16
N ALA A 148 -8.83 12.25 -4.02
CA ALA A 148 -8.06 12.57 -2.82
C ALA A 148 -8.93 12.45 -1.55
N GLY A 149 -8.36 11.87 -0.49
CA GLY A 149 -9.06 11.60 0.78
C GLY A 149 -9.87 10.30 0.81
N GLU A 150 -9.94 9.57 -0.29
CA GLU A 150 -10.46 8.19 -0.31
C GLU A 150 -9.35 7.19 0.02
N PHE A 151 -9.77 5.99 0.35
CA PHE A 151 -8.88 4.82 0.33
C PHE A 151 -9.19 3.99 -0.91
N VAL A 152 -8.16 3.39 -1.49
CA VAL A 152 -8.35 2.38 -2.55
C VAL A 152 -7.57 1.12 -2.22
N LYS A 153 -8.26 -0.01 -2.26
CA LYS A 153 -7.66 -1.34 -2.22
C LYS A 153 -7.47 -1.87 -3.64
N PHE A 154 -6.29 -2.38 -3.92
CA PHE A 154 -5.99 -3.22 -5.08
C PHE A 154 -5.61 -4.62 -4.60
N ASP A 155 -6.13 -5.64 -5.27
CA ASP A 155 -5.86 -7.04 -4.94
C ASP A 155 -5.91 -7.92 -6.20
N GLY A 156 -5.41 -9.15 -6.09
CA GLY A 156 -5.36 -10.11 -7.20
C GLY A 156 -4.11 -10.03 -8.09
N ASP A 157 -3.02 -9.44 -7.58
CA ASP A 157 -1.70 -9.38 -8.22
C ASP A 157 -1.70 -8.68 -9.59
N CYS A 158 -2.57 -7.69 -9.74
CA CYS A 158 -2.65 -6.87 -10.94
C CYS A 158 -1.77 -5.63 -10.82
N SER A 159 -1.03 -5.32 -11.87
CA SER A 159 -0.25 -4.07 -11.92
C SER A 159 -1.18 -2.91 -12.28
N TRP A 160 -1.23 -1.91 -11.40
CA TRP A 160 -1.99 -0.68 -11.58
C TRP A 160 -1.03 0.49 -11.77
N SER A 161 -1.35 1.38 -12.71
CA SER A 161 -0.57 2.58 -12.97
C SER A 161 -1.46 3.81 -13.11
N HIS A 162 -1.01 4.93 -12.56
CA HIS A 162 -1.60 6.24 -12.79
C HIS A 162 -1.45 6.62 -14.28
N SER A 163 -2.50 7.19 -14.85
CA SER A 163 -2.57 7.59 -16.26
C SER A 163 -2.41 9.09 -16.47
#